data_AF-A0A2V8HK92-F1
#
_entry.id   AF-A0A2V8HK92-F1
#
_cell.length_a   1.000
_cell.length_b   1.000
_cell.length_c   1.000
_cell.angle_alpha   90.00
_cell.angle_beta   90.00
_cell.angle_gamma   90.00
#
_symmetry.space_group_name_H-M   'P 1'
#
loop_
_entity.id
_entity.type
_entity.pdbx_description
1 polymer ?
#
loop_
_entity_poly.entity_id
_entity_poly.type
_entity_poly.pdbx_seq_one_letter_code
_entity_poly.pdbx_strand_id
1 'polypeptide(L)'
;MKASLSRSLLAAIAIVAAAVAITTLATRTSGEPAASARIDGKPNFNGVWQALNEANWDLQAHEARAGAVTQPGVYPYPYARVPAAPVLALGAAGGVPASVGVVSGDGEIPYTADAAAKKKDNAEHWIDRDPELKCYVPGTPRAMYLNYPLQIVQSTNKIHVDFAFANAARTIHLDEVDEPPADTAMGFSRGRWDGGTLVVDTKQLQGNWLDRAGNFYSETAHMVERFTPISNDAIRYEVTIEDPHVFTRPWTISMPLYRRLESNAQLLEYPCVEFVEEFMYGDARSKQLVKHWEGDSIVIDITRKMRAEGVR
;
A
#
# COMPACT_ATOMS: atom_id res chain seq x y z
N MET A 1 -59.67 62.92 64.01
CA MET A 1 -59.47 64.21 63.30
C MET A 1 -57.98 64.32 62.99
N LYS A 2 -57.56 63.95 61.78
CA LYS A 2 -57.24 64.82 60.63
C LYS A 2 -55.91 65.59 60.77
N ALA A 3 -55.10 65.46 59.71
CA ALA A 3 -53.94 66.28 59.27
C ALA A 3 -52.63 66.08 60.06
N SER A 4 -51.58 65.46 59.50
CA SER A 4 -50.64 65.96 58.46
C SER A 4 -49.86 67.19 58.95
N LEU A 5 -48.54 67.32 58.80
CA LEU A 5 -47.72 67.23 57.59
C LEU A 5 -46.32 67.72 58.03
N SER A 6 -45.20 67.19 57.53
CA SER A 6 -44.01 68.00 57.15
C SER A 6 -42.77 67.16 56.78
N ARG A 7 -42.41 67.26 55.50
CA ARG A 7 -41.07 67.57 54.92
C ARG A 7 -39.87 66.75 55.41
N SER A 8 -39.32 65.88 54.54
CA SER A 8 -38.17 66.16 53.66
C SER A 8 -36.84 66.29 54.42
N LEU A 9 -35.89 65.37 54.21
CA LEU A 9 -34.49 65.65 53.81
C LEU A 9 -33.63 64.37 53.78
N LEU A 10 -32.94 64.21 52.64
CA LEU A 10 -31.54 63.79 52.48
C LEU A 10 -31.02 62.44 53.03
N ALA A 11 -30.68 61.60 52.04
CA ALA A 11 -29.34 61.07 51.77
C ALA A 11 -28.71 59.97 52.64
N ALA A 12 -28.25 58.95 51.90
CA ALA A 12 -27.14 58.04 52.15
C ALA A 12 -27.32 56.96 53.23
N ILE A 13 -27.19 55.69 52.83
CA ILE A 13 -26.01 54.86 53.09
C ILE A 13 -26.21 53.48 52.44
N ALA A 14 -25.15 53.04 51.77
CA ALA A 14 -25.01 51.77 51.07
C ALA A 14 -25.07 50.56 52.00
N ILE A 15 -25.70 49.46 51.55
CA ILE A 15 -25.31 48.10 51.94
C ILE A 15 -25.24 47.25 50.67
N VAL A 16 -24.03 46.76 50.42
CA VAL A 16 -23.59 45.87 49.35
C VAL A 16 -24.30 44.52 49.48
N ALA A 17 -25.06 44.12 48.46
CA ALA A 17 -25.49 42.73 48.28
C ALA A 17 -24.59 42.09 47.21
N ALA A 18 -23.70 41.21 47.65
CA ALA A 18 -22.88 40.39 46.77
C ALA A 18 -23.77 39.34 46.07
N ALA A 19 -23.97 39.51 44.77
CA ALA A 19 -24.52 38.46 43.91
C ALA A 19 -23.34 37.75 43.21
N VAL A 20 -23.05 36.53 43.63
CA VAL A 20 -22.10 35.63 42.98
C VAL A 20 -22.69 35.24 41.62
N ALA A 21 -22.14 35.79 40.54
CA ALA A 21 -22.45 35.36 39.19
C ALA A 21 -21.66 34.07 38.89
N ILE A 22 -22.33 32.92 38.99
CA ILE A 22 -21.80 31.64 38.50
C ILE A 22 -21.79 31.73 36.97
N THR A 23 -20.63 32.05 36.41
CA THR A 23 -20.37 31.92 34.98
C THR A 23 -20.14 30.45 34.69
N THR A 24 -21.11 29.79 34.06
CA THR A 24 -20.92 28.47 33.47
C THR A 24 -19.97 28.63 32.27
N LEU A 25 -18.66 28.44 32.49
CA LEU A 25 -17.76 28.12 31.39
C LEU A 25 -18.22 26.76 30.84
N ALA A 26 -18.90 26.78 29.71
CA ALA A 26 -19.05 25.60 28.88
C ALA A 26 -17.64 25.19 28.43
N THR A 27 -17.05 24.22 29.12
CA THR A 27 -15.89 23.49 28.63
C THR A 27 -16.32 22.82 27.32
N ARG A 28 -15.88 23.37 26.18
CA ARG A 28 -15.88 22.62 24.93
C ARG A 28 -15.06 21.35 25.21
N THR A 29 -15.73 20.21 25.23
CA THR A 29 -15.08 18.91 25.19
C THR A 29 -14.23 18.86 23.92
N SER A 30 -12.92 19.06 24.07
CA SER A 30 -11.92 18.77 23.06
C SER A 30 -11.87 17.25 22.91
N GLY A 31 -12.71 16.71 22.04
CA GLY A 31 -12.81 15.26 21.87
C GLY A 31 -13.65 14.76 20.71
N GLU A 32 -14.30 15.63 19.93
CA GLU A 32 -14.80 15.20 18.62
C GLU A 32 -13.63 15.23 17.63
N PRO A 33 -13.28 14.09 17.00
CA PRO A 33 -12.34 14.12 15.89
C PRO A 33 -12.88 15.10 14.85
N ALA A 34 -12.05 16.05 14.43
CA ALA A 34 -12.42 16.98 13.37
C ALA A 34 -12.98 16.17 12.20
N ALA A 35 -14.18 16.54 11.74
CA ALA A 35 -14.82 15.86 10.63
C ALA A 35 -13.82 15.78 9.46
N SER A 36 -13.68 14.59 8.89
CA SER A 36 -12.77 14.36 7.76
C SER A 36 -13.00 15.45 6.71
N ALA A 37 -11.93 16.07 6.23
CA ALA A 37 -12.03 17.03 5.14
C ALA A 37 -12.83 16.42 3.97
N ARG A 38 -13.62 17.25 3.29
CA ARG A 38 -14.46 16.82 2.16
C ARG A 38 -14.17 17.66 0.92
N ILE A 39 -14.31 17.03 -0.24
CA ILE A 39 -14.24 17.69 -1.56
C ILE A 39 -15.57 17.39 -2.24
N ASP A 40 -16.32 18.44 -2.60
CA ASP A 40 -17.66 18.32 -3.20
C ASP A 40 -18.60 17.36 -2.43
N GLY A 41 -18.60 17.49 -1.11
CA GLY A 41 -19.39 16.66 -0.20
C GLY A 41 -18.93 15.20 -0.05
N LYS A 42 -17.88 14.77 -0.76
CA LYS A 42 -17.28 13.42 -0.66
C LYS A 42 -16.05 13.43 0.25
N PRO A 43 -15.64 12.30 0.84
CA PRO A 43 -14.39 12.21 1.61
C PRO A 43 -13.19 12.70 0.79
N ASN A 44 -12.26 13.37 1.47
CA ASN A 44 -11.02 13.86 0.88
C ASN A 44 -9.91 12.81 1.06
N PHE A 45 -9.49 12.19 -0.04
CA PHE A 45 -8.37 11.24 -0.07
C PHE A 45 -7.02 11.89 -0.39
N ASN A 46 -6.94 13.21 -0.62
CA ASN A 46 -5.67 13.87 -0.94
C ASN A 46 -4.59 13.56 0.10
N GLY A 47 -3.41 13.19 -0.37
CA GLY A 47 -2.22 13.01 0.44
C GLY A 47 -1.35 11.83 0.03
N VAL A 48 -0.27 11.62 0.77
CA VAL A 48 0.64 10.49 0.60
C VAL A 48 0.22 9.35 1.52
N TRP A 49 0.06 8.17 0.96
CA TRP A 49 -0.42 6.95 1.59
C TRP A 49 0.57 5.82 1.38
N GLN A 50 0.52 4.80 2.24
CA GLN A 50 1.34 3.61 2.10
C GLN A 50 0.65 2.40 2.75
N ALA A 51 0.76 1.23 2.12
CA ALA A 51 0.47 -0.03 2.80
C ALA A 51 1.63 -0.39 3.73
N LEU A 52 1.32 -0.69 4.99
CA LEU A 52 2.31 -1.10 5.99
C LEU A 52 2.07 -2.57 6.34
N ASN A 53 2.43 -3.47 5.41
CA ASN A 53 2.27 -4.92 5.55
C ASN A 53 3.21 -5.67 4.59
N GLU A 54 3.12 -7.01 4.59
CA GLU A 54 3.97 -7.90 3.80
C GLU A 54 3.29 -8.38 2.50
N ALA A 55 2.20 -7.74 2.06
CA ALA A 55 1.40 -8.20 0.90
C ALA A 55 2.20 -8.34 -0.39
N ASN A 56 3.25 -7.53 -0.58
CA ASN A 56 4.15 -7.63 -1.74
C ASN A 56 5.08 -8.86 -1.69
N TRP A 57 5.25 -9.48 -0.51
CA TRP A 57 5.98 -10.75 -0.37
C TRP A 57 5.11 -11.96 -0.64
N ASP A 58 3.91 -11.99 -0.06
CA ASP A 58 2.85 -12.96 -0.30
C ASP A 58 1.54 -12.37 0.25
N LEU A 59 0.48 -12.41 -0.55
CA LEU A 59 -0.86 -12.00 -0.14
C LEU A 59 -1.45 -12.94 0.92
N GLN A 60 -1.06 -14.22 0.94
CA GLN A 60 -1.53 -15.20 1.90
C GLN A 60 -0.69 -15.16 3.19
N ALA A 61 -1.24 -15.71 4.27
CA ALA A 61 -0.51 -15.85 5.52
C ALA A 61 0.72 -16.73 5.33
N HIS A 62 1.85 -16.33 5.91
CA HIS A 62 3.11 -17.04 5.78
C HIS A 62 4.04 -16.80 6.96
N GLU A 63 4.88 -17.79 7.25
CA GLU A 63 5.93 -17.68 8.25
C GLU A 63 7.11 -16.83 7.75
N ALA A 64 7.91 -16.32 8.69
CA ALA A 64 9.13 -15.62 8.35
C ALA A 64 10.11 -16.56 7.63
N ARG A 65 10.80 -16.04 6.62
CA ARG A 65 11.82 -16.78 5.86
C ARG A 65 13.19 -16.18 6.11
N ALA A 66 14.20 -17.04 6.23
CA ALA A 66 15.57 -16.62 6.47
C ALA A 66 16.19 -15.80 5.32
N GLY A 67 15.59 -15.83 4.13
CA GLY A 67 15.99 -15.04 2.97
C GLY A 67 14.87 -14.92 1.94
N ALA A 68 14.93 -13.88 1.11
CA ALA A 68 14.03 -13.69 -0.03
C ALA A 68 14.17 -14.83 -1.07
N VAL A 69 15.40 -15.31 -1.26
CA VAL A 69 15.72 -16.50 -2.06
C VAL A 69 16.29 -17.57 -1.15
N THR A 70 15.72 -18.78 -1.23
CA THR A 70 16.12 -19.90 -0.37
C THR A 70 16.37 -21.15 -1.18
N GLN A 71 17.19 -22.06 -0.64
CA GLN A 71 17.50 -23.36 -1.21
C GLN A 71 17.31 -24.47 -0.16
N PRO A 72 17.18 -25.75 -0.56
CA PRO A 72 17.22 -26.85 0.39
C PRO A 72 18.47 -26.81 1.27
N GLY A 73 18.28 -26.99 2.57
CA GLY A 73 19.38 -27.13 3.52
C GLY A 73 19.95 -28.55 3.55
N VAL A 74 20.83 -28.80 4.53
CA VAL A 74 21.44 -30.13 4.74
C VAL A 74 20.40 -31.19 5.14
N TYR A 75 19.30 -30.77 5.76
CA TYR A 75 18.23 -31.67 6.17
C TYR A 75 17.16 -31.78 5.08
N PRO A 76 16.66 -32.98 4.76
CA PRO A 76 15.75 -33.23 3.64
C PRO A 76 14.29 -32.88 3.97
N TYR A 77 14.07 -31.83 4.76
CA TYR A 77 12.74 -31.39 5.14
C TYR A 77 12.35 -30.14 4.33
N PRO A 78 11.11 -30.06 3.80
CA PRO A 78 10.65 -28.89 3.05
C PRO A 78 10.75 -27.57 3.80
N TYR A 79 10.67 -27.59 5.13
CA TYR A 79 10.79 -26.42 6.01
C TYR A 79 12.24 -26.07 6.35
N ALA A 80 13.22 -26.97 6.13
CA ALA A 80 14.62 -26.75 6.42
C ALA A 80 15.35 -26.01 5.28
N ARG A 81 14.75 -24.92 4.78
CA ARG A 81 15.34 -24.09 3.73
C ARG A 81 16.27 -23.06 4.35
N VAL A 82 17.38 -22.81 3.66
CA VAL A 82 18.39 -21.83 4.06
C VAL A 82 18.53 -20.74 3.00
N PRO A 83 19.02 -19.53 3.33
CA PRO A 83 19.28 -18.50 2.34
C PRO A 83 20.18 -19.03 1.22
N ALA A 84 19.81 -18.77 -0.03
CA ALA A 84 20.62 -19.13 -1.18
C ALA A 84 21.85 -18.21 -1.29
N ALA A 85 22.88 -18.66 -2.01
CA ALA A 85 24.12 -17.92 -2.17
C ALA A 85 23.94 -16.43 -2.52
N PRO A 86 23.06 -16.03 -3.46
CA PRO A 86 22.91 -14.63 -3.87
C PRO A 86 22.52 -13.67 -2.73
N VAL A 87 21.77 -14.14 -1.73
CA VAL A 87 21.28 -13.32 -0.61
C VAL A 87 21.96 -13.64 0.72
N LEU A 88 22.83 -14.66 0.76
CA LEU A 88 23.50 -15.11 1.98
C LEU A 88 24.30 -13.99 2.66
N ALA A 89 24.87 -13.07 1.89
CA ALA A 89 25.65 -11.95 2.40
C ALA A 89 24.80 -10.96 3.21
N LEU A 90 23.51 -10.83 2.90
CA LEU A 90 22.59 -9.89 3.55
C LEU A 90 22.24 -10.30 4.99
N GLY A 91 22.35 -11.60 5.31
CA GLY A 91 21.94 -12.12 6.62
C GLY A 91 20.48 -11.77 6.93
N ALA A 92 20.20 -11.39 8.18
CA ALA A 92 18.84 -11.04 8.61
C ALA A 92 18.23 -9.86 7.83
N ALA A 93 19.04 -8.96 7.26
CA ALA A 93 18.54 -7.86 6.45
C ALA A 93 17.90 -8.31 5.12
N GLY A 94 18.22 -9.52 4.64
CA GLY A 94 17.63 -10.13 3.46
C GLY A 94 16.46 -11.08 3.76
N GLY A 95 16.03 -11.18 5.02
CA GLY A 95 14.93 -12.03 5.45
C GLY A 95 13.56 -11.51 4.98
N VAL A 96 12.59 -12.41 4.91
CA VAL A 96 11.18 -12.05 4.67
C VAL A 96 10.42 -12.13 6.00
N PRO A 97 9.74 -11.05 6.44
CA PRO A 97 8.93 -11.09 7.65
C PRO A 97 7.77 -12.08 7.54
N ALA A 98 7.24 -12.53 8.69
CA ALA A 98 5.99 -13.29 8.72
C ALA A 98 4.80 -12.36 8.48
N SER A 99 3.70 -12.89 7.98
CA SER A 99 2.46 -12.14 7.80
C SER A 99 1.22 -12.94 8.14
N VAL A 100 0.20 -12.22 8.60
CA VAL A 100 -1.16 -12.76 8.78
C VAL A 100 -1.95 -12.85 7.47
N GLY A 101 -1.39 -12.33 6.37
CA GLY A 101 -2.05 -12.27 5.07
C GLY A 101 -3.09 -11.15 4.97
N VAL A 102 -3.50 -10.88 3.74
CA VAL A 102 -4.48 -9.84 3.39
C VAL A 102 -5.65 -10.38 2.55
N VAL A 103 -5.64 -11.68 2.23
CA VAL A 103 -6.75 -12.38 1.60
C VAL A 103 -7.90 -12.53 2.59
N SER A 104 -9.09 -12.09 2.20
CA SER A 104 -10.29 -12.16 3.03
C SER A 104 -10.87 -13.58 3.10
N GLY A 105 -11.77 -13.83 4.04
CA GLY A 105 -12.47 -15.11 4.16
C GLY A 105 -11.59 -16.20 4.77
N ASP A 106 -11.38 -17.29 4.04
CA ASP A 106 -10.53 -18.42 4.44
C ASP A 106 -9.03 -18.17 4.23
N GLY A 107 -8.66 -17.03 3.62
CA GLY A 107 -7.26 -16.68 3.36
C GLY A 107 -6.67 -17.39 2.12
N GLU A 108 -7.51 -18.10 1.35
CA GLU A 108 -7.09 -18.87 0.19
C GLU A 108 -7.41 -18.16 -1.13
N ILE A 109 -6.48 -18.25 -2.08
CA ILE A 109 -6.68 -17.77 -3.44
C ILE A 109 -7.19 -18.94 -4.29
N PRO A 110 -8.41 -18.85 -4.87
CA PRO A 110 -9.12 -20.00 -5.41
C PRO A 110 -8.68 -20.34 -6.84
N TYR A 111 -7.42 -20.68 -7.05
CA TYR A 111 -6.87 -20.99 -8.39
C TYR A 111 -7.54 -22.18 -9.08
N THR A 112 -7.56 -22.13 -10.42
CA THR A 112 -7.72 -23.36 -11.23
C THR A 112 -6.50 -24.27 -11.06
N ALA A 113 -6.61 -25.55 -11.42
CA ALA A 113 -5.49 -26.49 -11.26
C ALA A 113 -4.23 -26.07 -12.04
N ASP A 114 -4.39 -25.64 -13.30
CA ASP A 114 -3.28 -25.20 -14.15
C ASP A 114 -2.67 -23.90 -13.64
N ALA A 115 -3.50 -22.95 -13.18
CA ALA A 115 -3.02 -21.71 -12.62
C ALA A 115 -2.28 -21.91 -11.29
N ALA A 116 -2.70 -22.86 -10.45
CA ALA A 116 -1.99 -23.22 -9.22
C ALA A 116 -0.59 -23.79 -9.53
N ALA A 117 -0.46 -24.61 -10.57
CA ALA A 117 0.84 -25.13 -11.03
C ALA A 117 1.75 -23.99 -11.51
N LYS A 118 1.21 -23.05 -12.31
CA LYS A 118 1.94 -21.85 -12.74
C LYS A 118 2.35 -20.94 -11.58
N LYS A 119 1.48 -20.74 -10.58
CA LYS A 119 1.81 -19.98 -9.36
C LYS A 119 3.00 -20.58 -8.62
N LYS A 120 3.05 -21.91 -8.49
CA LYS A 120 4.18 -22.61 -7.88
C LYS A 120 5.47 -22.43 -8.67
N ASP A 121 5.42 -22.61 -9.99
CA ASP A 121 6.58 -22.43 -10.87
C ASP A 121 7.09 -20.98 -10.85
N ASN A 122 6.18 -20.00 -10.81
CA ASN A 122 6.49 -18.60 -10.59
C ASN A 122 7.21 -18.39 -9.25
N ALA A 123 6.68 -18.94 -8.15
CA ALA A 123 7.27 -18.80 -6.82
C ALA A 123 8.68 -19.38 -6.72
N GLU A 124 8.95 -20.49 -7.42
CA GLU A 124 10.27 -21.14 -7.45
C GLU A 124 11.31 -20.32 -8.25
N HIS A 125 10.86 -19.54 -9.24
CA HIS A 125 11.70 -18.78 -10.16
C HIS A 125 11.48 -17.26 -10.11
N TRP A 126 10.95 -16.76 -8.99
CA TRP A 126 10.50 -15.36 -8.90
C TRP A 126 11.64 -14.36 -9.09
N ILE A 127 12.87 -14.71 -8.67
CA ILE A 127 14.04 -13.84 -8.81
C ILE A 127 14.39 -13.53 -10.27
N ASP A 128 14.03 -14.42 -11.19
CA ASP A 128 14.29 -14.28 -12.63
C ASP A 128 13.08 -13.72 -13.39
N ARG A 129 11.88 -13.99 -12.86
CA ARG A 129 10.60 -13.81 -13.58
C ARG A 129 9.71 -12.69 -13.07
N ASP A 130 9.83 -12.28 -11.81
CA ASP A 130 9.00 -11.20 -11.27
C ASP A 130 9.29 -9.89 -12.04
N PRO A 131 8.31 -9.33 -12.77
CA PRO A 131 8.48 -8.09 -13.53
C PRO A 131 8.95 -6.90 -12.69
N GLU A 132 8.58 -6.88 -11.39
CA GLU A 132 8.95 -5.80 -10.47
C GLU A 132 10.47 -5.69 -10.28
N LEU A 133 11.20 -6.81 -10.30
CA LEU A 133 12.67 -6.81 -10.21
C LEU A 133 13.36 -6.14 -11.41
N LYS A 134 12.65 -6.03 -12.54
CA LYS A 134 13.11 -5.35 -13.77
C LYS A 134 12.54 -3.93 -13.88
N CYS A 135 11.97 -3.40 -12.80
CA CYS A 135 11.32 -2.09 -12.76
C CYS A 135 10.15 -1.96 -13.77
N TYR A 136 9.54 -3.07 -14.18
CA TYR A 136 8.29 -3.00 -14.95
C TYR A 136 7.14 -2.58 -14.04
N VAL A 137 6.14 -1.90 -14.63
CA VAL A 137 4.99 -1.37 -13.90
C VAL A 137 4.27 -2.52 -13.17
N PRO A 138 4.15 -2.47 -11.82
CA PRO A 138 3.57 -3.57 -11.02
C PRO A 138 2.10 -3.87 -11.31
N GLY A 139 1.41 -2.90 -11.91
CA GLY A 139 0.00 -2.98 -12.25
C GLY A 139 -0.95 -2.86 -11.06
N THR A 140 -2.24 -2.90 -11.35
CA THR A 140 -3.31 -2.89 -10.34
C THR A 140 -3.62 -4.34 -9.93
N PRO A 141 -3.82 -4.67 -8.63
CA PRO A 141 -3.72 -3.79 -7.47
C PRO A 141 -2.32 -3.72 -6.84
N ARG A 142 -1.32 -4.45 -7.36
CA ARG A 142 0.00 -4.58 -6.70
C ARG A 142 0.68 -3.24 -6.38
N ALA A 143 0.56 -2.26 -7.27
CA ALA A 143 1.09 -0.92 -7.04
C ALA A 143 0.55 -0.26 -5.75
N MET A 144 -0.66 -0.61 -5.30
CA MET A 144 -1.29 -0.06 -4.08
C MET A 144 -0.67 -0.55 -2.77
N TYR A 145 0.06 -1.67 -2.81
CA TYR A 145 0.62 -2.30 -1.61
C TYR A 145 2.09 -2.72 -1.76
N LEU A 146 2.79 -2.11 -2.71
CA LEU A 146 4.25 -2.10 -2.65
C LEU A 146 4.72 -1.42 -1.35
N ASN A 147 5.94 -1.74 -0.93
CA ASN A 147 6.57 -1.11 0.22
C ASN A 147 7.14 0.30 -0.13
N TYR A 148 6.40 1.05 -0.94
CA TYR A 148 6.70 2.40 -1.38
C TYR A 148 5.43 3.25 -1.22
N PRO A 149 5.56 4.55 -0.91
CA PRO A 149 4.40 5.43 -0.83
C PRO A 149 3.73 5.65 -2.21
N LEU A 150 2.46 6.03 -2.16
CA LEU A 150 1.67 6.52 -3.29
C LEU A 150 1.02 7.85 -2.89
N GLN A 151 0.76 8.73 -3.85
CA GLN A 151 0.07 9.99 -3.64
C GLN A 151 -1.26 9.98 -4.36
N ILE A 152 -2.32 10.33 -3.64
CA ILE A 152 -3.66 10.53 -4.21
C ILE A 152 -3.87 12.03 -4.39
N VAL A 153 -4.27 12.42 -5.60
CA VAL A 153 -4.72 13.76 -5.95
C VAL A 153 -6.15 13.68 -6.50
N GLN A 154 -7.10 14.05 -5.67
CA GLN A 154 -8.53 14.05 -5.92
C GLN A 154 -9.01 15.41 -6.43
N SER A 155 -9.64 15.38 -7.60
CA SER A 155 -10.46 16.47 -8.13
C SER A 155 -11.95 16.09 -8.09
N THR A 156 -12.81 16.89 -8.71
CA THR A 156 -14.25 16.64 -8.78
C THR A 156 -14.63 15.57 -9.82
N ASN A 157 -13.89 15.49 -10.95
CA ASN A 157 -14.21 14.57 -12.04
C ASN A 157 -13.16 13.46 -12.25
N LYS A 158 -12.01 13.53 -11.60
CA LYS A 158 -10.99 12.48 -11.64
C LYS A 158 -10.17 12.42 -10.36
N ILE A 159 -9.62 11.24 -10.09
CA ILE A 159 -8.64 11.03 -9.03
C ILE A 159 -7.37 10.49 -9.69
N HIS A 160 -6.25 11.16 -9.48
CA HIS A 160 -4.95 10.69 -9.93
C HIS A 160 -4.24 10.00 -8.77
N VAL A 161 -3.55 8.91 -9.08
CA VAL A 161 -2.71 8.18 -8.12
C VAL A 161 -1.33 8.03 -8.71
N ASP A 162 -0.36 8.71 -8.11
CA ASP A 162 1.06 8.62 -8.44
C ASP A 162 1.74 7.62 -7.50
N PHE A 163 2.65 6.81 -8.00
CA PHE A 163 3.38 5.83 -7.21
C PHE A 163 4.87 6.18 -7.22
N ALA A 164 5.53 6.03 -6.08
CA ALA A 164 6.98 6.27 -6.00
C ALA A 164 7.77 5.29 -6.90
N PHE A 165 7.27 4.06 -7.08
CA PHE A 165 7.94 3.02 -7.86
C PHE A 165 7.65 3.12 -9.36
N ALA A 166 8.70 3.01 -10.17
CA ALA A 166 8.64 2.86 -11.64
C ALA A 166 7.91 3.99 -12.39
N ASN A 167 7.86 5.21 -11.84
CA ASN A 167 7.06 6.32 -12.39
C ASN A 167 5.62 5.90 -12.76
N ALA A 168 5.10 4.90 -12.05
CA ALA A 168 3.77 4.39 -12.31
C ALA A 168 2.76 5.43 -11.86
N ALA A 169 1.69 5.58 -12.63
CA ALA A 169 0.57 6.43 -12.30
C ALA A 169 -0.71 5.82 -12.86
N ARG A 170 -1.85 6.16 -12.26
CA ARG A 170 -3.16 5.84 -12.82
C ARG A 170 -4.15 6.97 -12.60
N THR A 171 -5.14 7.02 -13.49
CA THR A 171 -6.27 7.94 -13.36
C THR A 171 -7.54 7.13 -13.15
N ILE A 172 -8.27 7.46 -12.10
CA ILE A 172 -9.62 6.97 -11.83
C ILE A 172 -10.58 8.05 -12.32
N HIS A 173 -11.31 7.74 -13.38
CA HIS A 173 -12.28 8.65 -13.99
C HIS A 173 -13.59 8.62 -13.22
N LEU A 174 -14.08 9.78 -12.77
CA LEU A 174 -15.41 9.94 -12.16
C LEU A 174 -16.44 10.47 -13.18
N ASP A 175 -15.98 10.80 -14.38
CA ASP A 175 -16.74 11.22 -15.54
C ASP A 175 -16.77 10.14 -16.63
N GLU A 176 -17.63 10.35 -17.62
CA GLU A 176 -17.68 9.50 -18.81
C GLU A 176 -16.57 9.90 -19.77
N VAL A 177 -15.55 9.05 -19.86
CA VAL A 177 -14.50 9.14 -20.89
C VAL A 177 -14.44 7.85 -21.72
N ASP A 178 -13.92 7.95 -22.94
CA ASP A 178 -13.67 6.78 -23.79
C ASP A 178 -12.58 5.88 -23.19
N GLU A 179 -12.72 4.59 -23.41
CA GLU A 179 -11.73 3.60 -22.97
C GLU A 179 -10.47 3.67 -23.84
N PRO A 180 -9.27 3.35 -23.32
CA PRO A 180 -8.07 3.35 -24.11
C PRO A 180 -8.12 2.27 -25.21
N PRO A 181 -7.35 2.44 -26.30
CA PRO A 181 -7.37 1.52 -27.43
C PRO A 181 -6.64 0.19 -27.16
N ALA A 182 -5.99 0.05 -26.01
CA ALA A 182 -5.17 -1.10 -25.66
C ALA A 182 -5.09 -1.29 -24.14
N ASP A 183 -4.89 -2.54 -23.73
CA ASP A 183 -4.69 -2.91 -22.35
C ASP A 183 -3.41 -2.29 -21.77
N THR A 184 -3.46 -1.93 -20.49
CA THR A 184 -2.32 -1.33 -19.77
C THR A 184 -2.05 -2.08 -18.47
N ALA A 185 -0.82 -2.00 -17.96
CA ALA A 185 -0.49 -2.62 -16.67
C ALA A 185 -1.38 -2.08 -15.52
N MET A 186 -1.73 -0.80 -15.54
CA MET A 186 -2.56 -0.17 -14.50
C MET A 186 -4.06 -0.33 -14.73
N GLY A 187 -4.46 -0.77 -15.93
CA GLY A 187 -5.84 -0.88 -16.36
C GLY A 187 -6.50 0.47 -16.62
N PHE A 188 -7.77 0.42 -16.99
CA PHE A 188 -8.65 1.56 -17.13
C PHE A 188 -9.68 1.57 -15.99
N SER A 189 -9.64 2.60 -15.16
CA SER A 189 -10.40 2.69 -13.90
C SER A 189 -11.54 3.71 -13.98
N ARG A 190 -12.77 3.25 -13.71
CA ARG A 190 -13.95 4.12 -13.54
C ARG A 190 -14.40 4.11 -12.09
N GLY A 191 -14.42 5.28 -11.47
CA GLY A 191 -14.84 5.49 -10.09
C GLY A 191 -16.28 5.98 -9.99
N ARG A 192 -16.97 5.55 -8.93
CA ARG A 192 -18.24 6.12 -8.48
C ARG A 192 -18.30 6.15 -6.97
N TRP A 193 -19.09 7.08 -6.44
CA TRP A 193 -19.32 7.17 -5.00
C TRP A 193 -20.52 6.33 -4.57
N ASP A 194 -20.32 5.50 -3.56
CA ASP A 194 -21.35 4.75 -2.83
C ASP A 194 -21.35 5.26 -1.39
N GLY A 195 -22.18 6.28 -1.13
CA GLY A 195 -22.14 7.04 0.12
C GLY A 195 -20.76 7.68 0.34
N GLY A 196 -20.05 7.22 1.38
CA GLY A 196 -18.68 7.65 1.70
C GLY A 196 -17.57 6.78 1.10
N THR A 197 -17.91 5.77 0.31
CA THR A 197 -16.93 4.84 -0.29
C THR A 197 -16.72 5.19 -1.75
N LEU A 198 -15.46 5.29 -2.19
CA LEU A 198 -15.16 5.31 -3.61
C LEU A 198 -15.07 3.86 -4.09
N VAL A 199 -15.91 3.50 -5.05
CA VAL A 199 -15.91 2.20 -5.72
C VAL A 199 -15.32 2.38 -7.10
N VAL A 200 -14.29 1.60 -7.44
CA VAL A 200 -13.57 1.71 -8.70
C VAL A 200 -13.69 0.39 -9.45
N ASP A 201 -14.22 0.44 -10.67
CA ASP A 201 -14.28 -0.66 -11.62
C ASP A 201 -13.08 -0.55 -12.57
N THR A 202 -12.21 -1.55 -12.58
CA THR A 202 -10.96 -1.55 -13.36
C THR A 202 -10.93 -2.75 -14.31
N LYS A 203 -10.73 -2.48 -15.61
CA LYS A 203 -10.62 -3.46 -16.71
C LYS A 203 -9.45 -3.10 -17.64
N GLN A 204 -9.34 -3.78 -18.78
CA GLN A 204 -8.29 -3.56 -19.79
C GLN A 204 -6.88 -3.64 -19.19
N LEU A 205 -6.68 -4.68 -18.40
CA LEU A 205 -5.45 -4.95 -17.69
C LEU A 205 -4.55 -5.83 -18.56
N GLN A 206 -3.24 -5.61 -18.48
CA GLN A 206 -2.28 -6.62 -18.90
C GLN A 206 -2.14 -7.67 -17.79
N GLY A 207 -2.00 -8.96 -18.13
CA GLY A 207 -1.71 -9.97 -17.13
C GLY A 207 -0.41 -9.65 -16.35
N ASN A 208 -0.46 -9.73 -15.02
CA ASN A 208 0.65 -9.32 -14.16
C ASN A 208 0.73 -10.15 -12.88
N TRP A 209 1.82 -9.98 -12.14
CA TRP A 209 2.05 -10.59 -10.83
C TRP A 209 1.42 -9.75 -9.71
N LEU A 210 0.93 -10.42 -8.68
CA LEU A 210 0.33 -9.83 -7.49
C LEU A 210 1.33 -9.70 -6.33
N ASP A 211 2.35 -10.56 -6.27
CA ASP A 211 3.39 -10.56 -5.23
C ASP A 211 4.57 -11.47 -5.62
N ARG A 212 5.60 -11.51 -4.76
CA ARG A 212 6.79 -12.37 -4.94
C ARG A 212 6.54 -13.85 -4.67
N ALA A 213 5.38 -14.23 -4.17
CA ALA A 213 4.98 -15.63 -3.99
C ALA A 213 4.41 -16.25 -5.28
N GLY A 214 4.52 -15.53 -6.40
CA GLY A 214 4.15 -16.00 -7.72
C GLY A 214 2.66 -15.89 -8.02
N ASN A 215 1.88 -15.23 -7.14
CA ASN A 215 0.47 -14.97 -7.39
C ASN A 215 0.33 -14.06 -8.62
N PHE A 216 -0.69 -14.29 -9.45
CA PHE A 216 -0.83 -13.57 -10.71
C PHE A 216 -2.30 -13.50 -11.17
N TYR A 217 -2.55 -12.66 -12.17
CA TYR A 217 -3.80 -12.61 -12.93
C TYR A 217 -3.49 -12.48 -14.43
N SER A 218 -4.46 -12.77 -15.29
CA SER A 218 -4.37 -12.65 -16.74
C SER A 218 -5.00 -11.35 -17.25
N GLU A 219 -4.85 -11.06 -18.53
CA GLU A 219 -5.43 -9.89 -19.19
C GLU A 219 -6.97 -9.82 -19.09
N THR A 220 -7.65 -10.93 -18.80
CA THR A 220 -9.11 -10.95 -18.64
C THR A 220 -9.58 -10.60 -17.23
N ALA A 221 -8.66 -10.22 -16.33
CA ALA A 221 -9.02 -9.85 -14.98
C ALA A 221 -9.94 -8.61 -14.95
N HIS A 222 -10.94 -8.67 -14.08
CA HIS A 222 -11.80 -7.57 -13.71
C HIS A 222 -11.66 -7.32 -12.21
N MET A 223 -11.43 -6.07 -11.84
CA MET A 223 -11.18 -5.69 -10.45
C MET A 223 -12.18 -4.63 -10.00
N VAL A 224 -12.78 -4.87 -8.84
CA VAL A 224 -13.64 -3.90 -8.16
C VAL A 224 -12.98 -3.50 -6.86
N GLU A 225 -12.41 -2.30 -6.85
CA GLU A 225 -11.75 -1.72 -5.68
C GLU A 225 -12.75 -0.88 -4.86
N ARG A 226 -12.57 -0.84 -3.53
CA ARG A 226 -13.32 0.00 -2.60
C ARG A 226 -12.35 0.73 -1.69
N PHE A 227 -12.48 2.05 -1.63
CA PHE A 227 -11.74 2.92 -0.73
C PHE A 227 -12.72 3.51 0.28
N THR A 228 -12.67 2.98 1.50
CA THR A 228 -13.56 3.39 2.59
C THR A 228 -12.74 4.13 3.65
N PRO A 229 -12.99 5.42 3.94
CA PRO A 229 -12.33 6.09 5.04
C PRO A 229 -12.67 5.39 6.36
N ILE A 230 -11.65 5.00 7.14
CA ILE A 230 -11.84 4.42 8.49
C ILE A 230 -11.35 5.37 9.59
N SER A 231 -10.48 6.32 9.25
CA SER A 231 -10.14 7.49 10.06
C SER A 231 -9.66 8.62 9.14
N ASN A 232 -9.20 9.75 9.70
CA ASN A 232 -8.59 10.83 8.92
C ASN A 232 -7.26 10.42 8.25
N ASP A 233 -6.61 9.39 8.80
CA ASP A 233 -5.25 8.97 8.44
C ASP A 233 -5.18 7.51 8.02
N ALA A 234 -6.33 6.86 7.80
CA ALA A 234 -6.40 5.50 7.31
C ALA A 234 -7.61 5.27 6.39
N ILE A 235 -7.35 4.56 5.29
CA ILE A 235 -8.35 4.10 4.32
C ILE A 235 -8.38 2.59 4.37
N ARG A 236 -9.56 1.98 4.51
CA ARG A 236 -9.74 0.57 4.19
C ARG A 236 -9.77 0.43 2.67
N TYR A 237 -8.75 -0.23 2.13
CA TYR A 237 -8.65 -0.60 0.74
C TYR A 237 -9.03 -2.07 0.59
N GLU A 238 -10.03 -2.31 -0.27
CA GLU A 238 -10.49 -3.65 -0.61
C GLU A 238 -10.50 -3.79 -2.11
N VAL A 239 -10.12 -4.95 -2.63
CA VAL A 239 -10.22 -5.24 -4.06
C VAL A 239 -10.71 -6.66 -4.26
N THR A 240 -11.84 -6.79 -4.94
CA THR A 240 -12.35 -8.07 -5.42
C THR A 240 -11.82 -8.30 -6.81
N ILE A 241 -11.20 -9.45 -7.03
CA ILE A 241 -10.59 -9.84 -8.30
C ILE A 241 -11.39 -11.01 -8.87
N GLU A 242 -11.83 -10.85 -10.11
CA GLU A 242 -12.45 -11.89 -10.93
C GLU A 242 -11.58 -12.14 -12.15
N ASP A 243 -11.19 -13.39 -12.38
CA ASP A 243 -10.48 -13.80 -13.59
C ASP A 243 -10.79 -15.28 -13.86
N PRO A 244 -11.75 -15.59 -14.74
CA PRO A 244 -12.17 -16.97 -14.99
C PRO A 244 -11.09 -17.89 -15.57
N HIS A 245 -10.00 -17.34 -16.15
CA HIS A 245 -8.89 -18.15 -16.64
C HIS A 245 -7.94 -18.59 -15.53
N VAL A 246 -7.90 -17.85 -14.42
CA VAL A 246 -6.93 -18.05 -13.33
C VAL A 246 -7.60 -18.55 -12.06
N PHE A 247 -8.80 -18.06 -11.74
CA PHE A 247 -9.51 -18.34 -10.49
C PHE A 247 -10.85 -19.02 -10.75
N THR A 248 -11.24 -19.91 -9.83
CA THR A 248 -12.52 -20.66 -9.85
C THR A 248 -13.70 -19.85 -9.30
N ARG A 249 -13.43 -18.76 -8.57
CA ARG A 249 -14.42 -17.81 -8.05
C ARG A 249 -13.76 -16.46 -7.78
N PRO A 250 -14.53 -15.36 -7.74
CA PRO A 250 -14.03 -14.09 -7.23
C PRO A 250 -13.53 -14.22 -5.79
N TRP A 251 -12.52 -13.42 -5.44
CA TRP A 251 -11.92 -13.36 -4.12
C TRP A 251 -11.44 -11.94 -3.81
N THR A 252 -11.19 -11.64 -2.53
CA THR A 252 -10.98 -10.26 -2.08
C THR A 252 -9.71 -10.10 -1.26
N ILE A 253 -8.94 -9.06 -1.56
CA ILE A 253 -7.87 -8.54 -0.71
C ILE A 253 -8.46 -7.42 0.17
N SER A 254 -8.09 -7.35 1.44
CA SER A 254 -8.53 -6.29 2.37
C SER A 254 -7.36 -5.84 3.24
N MET A 255 -7.00 -4.56 3.19
CA MET A 255 -5.93 -3.99 4.01
C MET A 255 -6.12 -2.49 4.26
N PRO A 256 -5.55 -1.94 5.34
CA PRO A 256 -5.47 -0.50 5.52
C PRO A 256 -4.34 0.14 4.70
N LEU A 257 -4.60 1.31 4.12
CA LEU A 257 -3.59 2.27 3.67
C LEU A 257 -3.46 3.35 4.73
N TYR A 258 -2.24 3.66 5.12
CA TYR A 258 -1.94 4.64 6.16
C TYR A 258 -1.36 5.91 5.57
N ARG A 259 -1.80 7.06 6.07
CA ARG A 259 -1.26 8.36 5.68
C ARG A 259 0.16 8.51 6.20
N ARG A 260 1.06 9.05 5.39
CA ARG A 260 2.37 9.55 5.83
C ARG A 260 2.18 10.85 6.60
N LEU A 261 2.58 10.88 7.86
CA LEU A 261 2.30 11.97 8.82
C LEU A 261 3.49 12.91 9.04
N GLU A 262 4.60 12.69 8.33
CA GLU A 262 5.74 13.60 8.36
C GLU A 262 5.31 15.02 7.95
N SER A 263 5.82 16.04 8.64
CA SER A 263 5.42 17.44 8.44
C SER A 263 5.69 17.95 7.01
N ASN A 264 6.61 17.32 6.30
CA ASN A 264 6.97 17.57 4.91
C ASN A 264 6.79 16.32 4.03
N ALA A 265 5.82 15.45 4.37
CA ALA A 265 5.52 14.27 3.58
C ALA A 265 5.28 14.65 2.10
N GLN A 266 6.11 14.12 1.22
CA GLN A 266 6.03 14.29 -0.22
C GLN A 266 6.32 12.94 -0.87
N LEU A 267 5.73 12.72 -2.05
CA LEU A 267 6.09 11.56 -2.85
C LEU A 267 7.48 11.78 -3.44
N LEU A 268 8.41 10.90 -3.09
CA LEU A 268 9.76 10.89 -3.66
C LEU A 268 9.85 9.78 -4.68
N GLU A 269 10.49 10.08 -5.81
CA GLU A 269 10.73 9.11 -6.87
C GLU A 269 11.68 8.01 -6.38
N TYR A 270 11.35 6.77 -6.74
CA TYR A 270 12.26 5.63 -6.68
C TYR A 270 12.69 5.29 -8.12
N PRO A 271 13.85 5.81 -8.59
CA PRO A 271 14.30 5.67 -9.97
C PRO A 271 14.85 4.25 -10.19
N CYS A 272 13.93 3.28 -10.25
CA CYS A 272 14.31 1.87 -10.26
C CYS A 272 14.95 1.42 -11.57
N VAL A 273 14.72 2.11 -12.68
CA VAL A 273 15.28 1.72 -13.98
C VAL A 273 16.79 1.76 -13.92
N GLU A 274 17.33 2.86 -13.39
CA GLU A 274 18.75 3.10 -13.16
C GLU A 274 19.35 2.10 -12.17
N PHE A 275 18.55 1.64 -11.19
CA PHE A 275 19.02 0.71 -10.16
C PHE A 275 19.12 -0.74 -10.66
N VAL A 276 18.37 -1.10 -11.71
CA VAL A 276 18.32 -2.47 -12.25
C VAL A 276 19.08 -2.63 -13.57
N GLU A 277 19.74 -1.58 -14.07
CA GLU A 277 20.50 -1.66 -15.34
C GLU A 277 21.55 -2.77 -15.34
N GLU A 278 22.30 -2.92 -14.24
CA GLU A 278 23.31 -3.99 -14.14
C GLU A 278 22.67 -5.38 -14.08
N PHE A 279 21.48 -5.48 -13.48
CA PHE A 279 20.72 -6.73 -13.42
C PHE A 279 20.19 -7.14 -14.80
N MET A 280 19.74 -6.17 -15.60
CA MET A 280 19.13 -6.44 -16.90
C MET A 280 20.12 -6.49 -18.07
N TYR A 281 21.19 -5.69 -18.03
CA TYR A 281 22.07 -5.44 -19.17
C TYR A 281 23.57 -5.48 -18.81
N GLY A 282 23.92 -6.02 -17.63
CA GLY A 282 25.31 -6.11 -17.18
C GLY A 282 26.22 -6.90 -18.13
N ASP A 283 25.66 -7.90 -18.82
CA ASP A 283 26.31 -8.71 -19.84
C ASP A 283 26.67 -7.90 -21.10
N ALA A 284 25.86 -6.91 -21.46
CA ALA A 284 26.07 -6.04 -22.62
C ALA A 284 27.12 -4.93 -22.40
N ARG A 285 27.67 -4.80 -21.18
CA ARG A 285 28.68 -3.76 -20.88
C ARG A 285 30.00 -4.03 -21.57
N SER A 286 30.59 -2.98 -22.14
CA SER A 286 31.97 -3.03 -22.68
C SER A 286 33.01 -3.38 -21.61
N LYS A 287 32.75 -3.02 -20.36
CA LYS A 287 33.48 -3.44 -19.17
C LYS A 287 32.48 -3.98 -18.15
N GLN A 288 32.27 -5.29 -18.17
CA GLN A 288 31.38 -5.97 -17.24
C GLN A 288 31.89 -5.84 -15.80
N LEU A 289 30.99 -5.53 -14.86
CA LEU A 289 31.33 -5.44 -13.42
C LEU A 289 31.38 -6.82 -12.78
N VAL A 290 30.48 -7.71 -13.21
CA VAL A 290 30.52 -9.14 -12.90
C VAL A 290 31.25 -9.86 -14.03
N LYS A 291 32.30 -10.61 -13.68
CA LYS A 291 33.24 -11.17 -14.67
C LYS A 291 32.86 -12.56 -15.17
N HIS A 292 31.91 -13.23 -14.51
CA HIS A 292 31.55 -14.62 -14.78
C HIS A 292 30.10 -14.65 -15.28
N TRP A 293 29.95 -14.66 -16.61
CA TRP A 293 28.69 -14.89 -17.30
C TRP A 293 28.76 -16.21 -18.04
N GLU A 294 27.66 -16.98 -18.04
CA GLU A 294 27.50 -18.22 -18.80
C GLU A 294 26.21 -18.14 -19.61
N GLY A 295 26.32 -17.71 -20.88
CA GLY A 295 25.14 -17.38 -21.69
C GLY A 295 24.33 -16.25 -21.05
N ASP A 296 23.04 -16.48 -20.83
CA ASP A 296 22.11 -15.53 -20.20
C ASP A 296 22.13 -15.61 -18.66
N SER A 297 23.10 -16.30 -18.06
CA SER A 297 23.21 -16.50 -16.61
C SER A 297 24.40 -15.76 -16.01
N ILE A 298 24.20 -15.20 -14.81
CA ILE A 298 25.25 -14.55 -14.02
C ILE A 298 25.76 -15.48 -12.91
N VAL A 299 27.08 -15.60 -12.77
CA VAL A 299 27.72 -16.32 -11.67
C VAL A 299 28.34 -15.31 -10.72
N ILE A 300 27.88 -15.33 -9.46
CA ILE A 300 28.32 -14.38 -8.43
C ILE A 300 29.22 -15.10 -7.41
N ASP A 301 30.52 -14.84 -7.48
CA ASP A 301 31.49 -15.29 -6.48
C ASP A 301 31.49 -14.34 -5.26
N ILE A 302 31.05 -14.84 -4.10
CA ILE A 302 30.96 -14.04 -2.87
C ILE A 302 32.16 -14.32 -1.97
N THR A 303 33.06 -13.35 -1.81
CA THR A 303 34.15 -13.40 -0.80
C THR A 303 33.81 -12.51 0.39
N ARG A 304 33.72 -13.08 1.60
CA ARG A 304 33.43 -12.33 2.85
C ARG A 304 34.50 -12.57 3.91
N LYS A 305 34.90 -11.49 4.60
CA LYS A 305 35.63 -11.59 5.86
C LYS A 305 34.65 -11.89 6.99
N MET A 306 34.61 -13.15 7.44
CA MET A 306 33.66 -13.59 8.47
C MET A 306 34.02 -13.17 9.90
N ARG A 307 35.27 -12.74 10.12
CA ARG A 307 35.75 -12.26 11.41
C ARG A 307 36.58 -10.99 11.19
N ALA A 308 36.17 -9.90 11.82
CA ALA A 308 37.09 -8.80 12.06
C ALA A 308 38.01 -9.23 13.21
N GLU A 309 39.32 -9.01 13.08
CA GLU A 309 40.23 -9.18 14.21
C GLU A 309 39.78 -8.24 15.34
N GLY A 310 39.39 -8.81 16.50
CA GLY A 310 39.26 -8.03 17.74
C GLY A 310 37.87 -7.80 18.34
N VAL A 311 36.78 -8.36 17.78
CA VAL A 311 35.47 -8.31 18.45
C VAL A 311 35.10 -9.71 18.94
N ARG A 312 35.17 -9.89 20.27
CA ARG A 312 34.70 -11.07 21.01
C ARG A 312 33.29 -10.82 21.53
#